data_AF-A0A8T8TVV8-F1
#
_entry.id   AF-A0A8T8TVV8-F1
#
_cell.length_a   1.000
_cell.length_b   1.000
_cell.length_c   1.000
_cell.angle_alpha   90.00
_cell.angle_beta   90.00
_cell.angle_gamma   90.00
#
_symmetry.space_group_name_H-M   'P 1'
#
loop_
_entity.id
_entity.type
_entity.pdbx_description
1 polymer ?
#
loop_
_entity_poly.entity_id
_entity_poly.type
_entity_poly.pdbx_seq_one_letter_code
_entity_poly.pdbx_strand_id
1 'polypeptide(L)'
;MPPKSTVLLPLYIYPLPGAWEPLYSAIANNPDLQFIIILNPHNGPGAASLPDESYSQEIPKLNSQPNVTTIGYIPVDYCKRNLIEVFRDVAKYAGWAKDKAKTGLGVKGIFLDETPNVYSASKASYLDTVSEYIKASAGISGERL
;
A
#
# COMPACT_ATOMS: atom_id res chain seq x y z
N MET A 1 4.08 7.27 29.03
CA MET A 1 3.13 6.29 28.46
C MET A 1 3.91 5.17 27.81
N PRO A 2 3.51 3.90 27.95
CA PRO A 2 4.16 2.81 27.21
C PRO A 2 3.99 3.04 25.70
N PRO A 3 4.95 2.59 24.87
CA PRO A 3 4.83 2.68 23.42
C PRO A 3 3.57 1.94 22.96
N LYS A 4 2.78 2.58 22.09
CA LYS A 4 1.61 1.96 21.47
C LYS A 4 2.06 1.14 20.25
N SER A 5 1.53 -0.07 20.12
CA SER A 5 1.75 -0.91 18.94
C SER A 5 0.77 -0.54 17.82
N THR A 6 1.20 -0.74 16.58
CA THR A 6 0.40 -0.64 15.36
C THR A 6 0.17 -2.03 14.79
N VAL A 7 -1.04 -2.32 14.33
CA VAL A 7 -1.34 -3.57 13.61
C VAL A 7 -0.89 -3.41 12.16
N LEU A 8 0.07 -4.23 11.71
CA LEU A 8 0.43 -4.34 10.31
C LEU A 8 -0.22 -5.60 9.73
N LEU A 9 -1.10 -5.46 8.74
CA LEU A 9 -1.86 -6.57 8.18
C LEU A 9 -1.59 -6.74 6.67
N PRO A 10 -0.96 -7.85 6.24
CA PRO A 10 -0.94 -8.25 4.84
C PRO A 10 -2.32 -8.77 4.42
N LEU A 11 -3.15 -7.89 3.85
CA LEU A 11 -4.51 -8.23 3.42
C LEU A 11 -4.50 -8.85 2.03
N TYR A 12 -3.93 -10.06 1.95
CA TYR A 12 -3.80 -10.82 0.69
C TYR A 12 -5.00 -11.76 0.49
N ILE A 13 -6.16 -11.32 0.96
CA ILE A 13 -7.44 -11.99 0.83
C ILE A 13 -8.20 -11.23 -0.25
N TYR A 14 -8.62 -11.90 -1.32
CA TYR A 14 -9.40 -11.27 -2.38
C TYR A 14 -10.74 -10.74 -1.82
N PRO A 15 -11.15 -9.49 -2.13
CA PRO A 15 -12.33 -8.84 -1.55
C PRO A 15 -13.66 -9.35 -2.14
N LEU A 16 -13.94 -10.65 -2.00
CA LEU A 16 -15.31 -11.13 -2.22
C LEU A 16 -16.27 -10.47 -1.22
N PRO A 17 -17.57 -10.34 -1.54
CA PRO A 17 -18.56 -9.82 -0.61
C PRO A 17 -18.46 -10.48 0.77
N GLY A 18 -18.21 -9.67 1.81
CA GLY A 18 -18.08 -10.12 3.20
C GLY A 18 -16.71 -10.70 3.60
N ALA A 19 -15.77 -10.90 2.67
CA ALA A 19 -14.46 -11.48 2.98
C ALA A 19 -13.64 -10.63 3.96
N TRP A 20 -13.82 -9.30 3.94
CA TRP A 20 -13.12 -8.36 4.81
C TRP A 20 -13.94 -7.94 6.04
N GLU A 21 -15.13 -8.51 6.25
CA GLU A 21 -15.97 -8.19 7.41
C GLU A 21 -15.28 -8.42 8.77
N PRO A 22 -14.49 -9.51 8.97
CA PRO A 22 -13.74 -9.67 10.19
C PRO A 22 -12.72 -8.55 10.44
N LEU A 23 -12.11 -8.00 9.37
CA LEU A 23 -11.20 -6.87 9.47
C LEU A 23 -11.96 -5.59 9.87
N TYR A 24 -13.09 -5.29 9.23
CA TYR A 24 -13.91 -4.13 9.60
C TYR A 24 -14.37 -4.21 11.06
N SER A 25 -14.81 -5.39 11.51
CA SER A 25 -15.16 -5.63 12.91
C SER A 25 -13.99 -5.38 13.86
N ALA A 26 -12.78 -5.83 13.51
CA ALA A 26 -11.59 -5.60 14.32
C ALA A 26 -11.21 -4.11 14.40
N ILE A 27 -11.30 -3.38 13.27
CA ILE A 27 -11.03 -1.94 13.21
C ILE A 27 -12.01 -1.16 14.09
N ALA A 28 -13.31 -1.43 13.95
CA ALA A 28 -14.37 -0.73 14.67
C ALA A 28 -14.31 -0.98 16.18
N ASN A 29 -13.99 -2.22 16.60
CA ASN A 29 -13.89 -2.58 18.02
C ASN A 29 -12.61 -2.07 18.71
N ASN A 30 -11.65 -1.53 17.95
CA ASN A 30 -10.37 -1.06 18.48
C ASN A 30 -10.01 0.34 17.95
N PRO A 31 -10.80 1.39 18.25
CA PRO A 31 -10.62 2.72 17.67
C PRO A 31 -9.28 3.38 18.04
N ASP A 32 -8.69 3.01 19.18
CA ASP A 32 -7.41 3.54 19.65
C ASP A 32 -6.17 2.83 19.03
N LEU A 33 -6.37 1.71 18.33
CA LEU A 33 -5.32 1.00 17.61
C LEU A 33 -5.24 1.49 16.17
N GLN A 34 -4.02 1.76 15.72
CA GLN A 34 -3.75 2.08 14.32
C GLN A 34 -3.55 0.79 13.52
N PHE A 35 -4.10 0.77 12.30
CA PHE A 35 -3.99 -0.34 11.36
C PHE A 35 -3.30 0.13 10.08
N ILE A 36 -2.19 -0.51 9.74
CA ILE A 36 -1.54 -0.39 8.43
C ILE A 36 -1.89 -1.62 7.61
N ILE A 37 -2.62 -1.43 6.53
CA ILE A 37 -3.17 -2.51 5.69
C ILE A 37 -2.40 -2.55 4.37
N ILE A 38 -1.75 -3.68 4.08
CA ILE A 38 -1.01 -3.89 2.84
C ILE A 38 -1.95 -4.49 1.79
N LEU A 39 -2.15 -3.75 0.70
CA LEU A 39 -3.00 -4.14 -0.42
C LEU A 39 -2.16 -4.77 -1.53
N ASN A 40 -2.50 -5.99 -1.92
CA ASN A 40 -1.82 -6.73 -2.99
C ASN A 40 -2.81 -7.32 -4.00
N PRO A 41 -3.35 -6.51 -4.94
CA PRO A 41 -4.28 -7.02 -5.95
C PRO A 41 -3.75 -8.19 -6.77
N HIS A 42 -2.49 -8.11 -7.22
CA HIS A 42 -1.90 -9.12 -8.11
C HIS A 42 -0.36 -9.05 -8.11
N ASN A 43 0.28 -9.34 -6.97
CA ASN A 43 1.72 -9.15 -6.76
C ASN A 43 2.19 -7.74 -7.19
N GLY A 44 1.42 -6.74 -6.74
CA GLY A 44 1.44 -5.38 -7.27
C GLY A 44 0.03 -4.88 -7.59
N PRO A 45 -0.08 -3.70 -8.25
CA PRO A 45 -1.35 -3.05 -8.55
C PRO A 45 -2.15 -3.73 -9.68
N GLY A 46 -1.60 -4.76 -10.31
CA GLY A 46 -2.19 -5.45 -11.47
C GLY A 46 -1.85 -4.81 -12.82
N ALA A 47 -2.37 -5.40 -13.89
CA ALA A 47 -2.04 -4.98 -15.27
C ALA A 47 -2.73 -3.66 -15.67
N ALA A 48 -3.99 -3.48 -15.25
CA ALA A 48 -4.80 -2.29 -15.54
C ALA A 48 -4.35 -1.05 -14.73
N SER A 49 -4.90 0.11 -15.08
CA SER A 49 -4.64 1.38 -14.38
C SER A 49 -5.35 1.47 -13.03
N LEU A 50 -6.52 0.85 -12.91
CA LEU A 50 -7.31 0.72 -11.70
C LEU A 50 -7.36 -0.75 -11.29
N PRO A 51 -7.58 -1.06 -10.00
CA PRO A 51 -7.82 -2.43 -9.61
C PRO A 51 -9.20 -2.87 -10.12
N ASP A 52 -9.52 -4.16 -9.98
CA ASP A 52 -10.85 -4.64 -10.36
C ASP A 52 -11.98 -4.01 -9.51
N GLU A 53 -13.22 -4.35 -9.85
CA GLU A 53 -14.40 -3.80 -9.19
C GLU A 53 -14.43 -4.15 -7.69
N SER A 54 -14.09 -5.39 -7.31
CA SER A 54 -14.09 -5.86 -5.93
C SER A 54 -13.16 -5.00 -5.05
N TYR A 55 -11.93 -4.77 -5.52
CA TYR A 55 -10.99 -3.87 -4.83
C TYR A 55 -11.44 -2.41 -4.87
N SER A 56 -11.94 -1.94 -6.02
CA SER A 56 -12.40 -0.56 -6.19
C SER A 56 -13.56 -0.19 -5.27
N GLN A 57 -14.38 -1.17 -4.86
CA GLN A 57 -15.46 -0.98 -3.90
C GLN A 57 -14.99 -1.04 -2.44
N GLU A 58 -14.06 -1.93 -2.09
CA GLU A 58 -13.66 -2.15 -0.70
C GLU A 58 -12.56 -1.19 -0.21
N ILE A 59 -11.60 -0.82 -1.06
CA ILE A 59 -10.50 0.08 -0.65
C ILE A 59 -11.01 1.44 -0.14
N PRO A 60 -12.00 2.10 -0.76
CA PRO A 60 -12.58 3.32 -0.21
C PRO A 60 -13.19 3.16 1.18
N LYS A 61 -13.79 2.00 1.48
CA LYS A 61 -14.39 1.72 2.80
C LYS A 61 -13.32 1.55 3.88
N LEU A 62 -12.16 0.97 3.54
CA LEU A 62 -10.99 0.97 4.43
C LEU A 62 -10.44 2.39 4.61
N ASN A 63 -10.32 3.14 3.52
CA ASN A 63 -9.77 4.50 3.54
C ASN A 63 -10.64 5.51 4.31
N SER A 64 -11.94 5.22 4.51
CA SER A 64 -12.83 6.06 5.31
C SER A 64 -12.69 5.83 6.82
N GLN A 65 -12.00 4.77 7.25
CA GLN A 65 -11.78 4.50 8.67
C GLN A 65 -10.67 5.41 9.24
N PRO A 66 -10.91 6.11 10.36
CA PRO A 66 -9.98 7.12 10.88
C PRO A 66 -8.66 6.52 11.41
N ASN A 67 -8.67 5.25 11.80
CA ASN A 67 -7.53 4.51 12.35
C ASN A 67 -6.89 3.54 11.34
N VAL A 68 -7.14 3.75 10.03
CA VAL A 68 -6.60 2.91 8.95
C VAL A 68 -5.70 3.72 7.99
N THR A 69 -4.59 3.08 7.63
CA THR A 69 -3.67 3.52 6.58
C THR A 69 -3.46 2.38 5.59
N THR A 70 -3.90 2.55 4.35
CA THR A 70 -3.66 1.58 3.28
C THR A 70 -2.34 1.87 2.56
N ILE A 71 -1.58 0.82 2.26
CA ILE A 71 -0.32 0.89 1.49
C ILE A 71 -0.30 -0.18 0.39
N GLY A 72 0.31 0.14 -0.76
CA GLY A 72 0.39 -0.76 -1.90
C GLY A 72 1.62 -1.67 -1.85
N TYR A 73 1.46 -2.96 -2.13
CA TYR A 73 2.55 -3.94 -2.20
C TYR A 73 3.35 -3.83 -3.50
N ILE A 74 4.68 -3.83 -3.45
CA ILE A 74 5.56 -3.95 -4.63
C ILE A 74 6.77 -4.85 -4.31
N PRO A 75 6.98 -5.96 -5.03
CA PRO A 75 8.20 -6.76 -4.88
C PRO A 75 9.38 -6.10 -5.59
N VAL A 76 10.58 -6.18 -5.00
CA VAL A 76 11.83 -5.66 -5.59
C VAL A 76 12.85 -6.75 -5.94
N ASP A 77 12.56 -8.03 -5.73
CA ASP A 77 13.43 -9.17 -6.02
C ASP A 77 14.88 -8.94 -5.54
N TYR A 78 15.06 -8.63 -4.26
CA TYR A 78 16.37 -8.38 -3.65
C TYR A 78 17.19 -7.28 -4.36
N CYS A 79 16.49 -6.26 -4.86
CA CYS A 79 17.00 -5.16 -5.70
C CYS A 79 17.47 -5.58 -7.10
N LYS A 80 16.93 -6.67 -7.66
CA LYS A 80 17.20 -7.11 -9.04
C LYS A 80 16.10 -6.71 -10.01
N ARG A 81 14.88 -6.44 -9.51
CA ARG A 81 13.78 -6.00 -10.35
C ARG A 81 14.11 -4.65 -11.01
N ASN A 82 13.81 -4.50 -12.29
CA ASN A 82 14.13 -3.28 -13.02
C ASN A 82 13.42 -2.05 -12.39
N LEU A 83 14.16 -0.97 -12.14
CA LEU A 83 13.62 0.25 -11.53
C LEU A 83 12.44 0.84 -12.32
N ILE A 84 12.46 0.77 -13.65
CA ILE A 84 11.37 1.27 -14.51
C ILE A 84 10.08 0.50 -14.22
N GLU A 85 10.16 -0.81 -13.96
CA GLU A 85 8.99 -1.62 -13.63
C GLU A 85 8.46 -1.31 -12.24
N VAL A 86 9.35 -1.14 -11.26
CA VAL A 86 8.98 -0.70 -9.91
C VAL A 86 8.31 0.67 -9.95
N PHE A 87 8.89 1.64 -10.68
CA PHE A 87 8.32 2.97 -10.86
C PHE A 87 6.97 2.95 -11.55
N ARG A 88 6.76 2.05 -12.52
CA ARG A 88 5.46 1.84 -13.17
C ARG A 88 4.40 1.36 -12.17
N ASP A 89 4.77 0.46 -11.27
CA ASP A 89 3.84 -0.02 -10.23
C ASP A 89 3.54 1.08 -9.21
N VAL A 90 4.56 1.85 -8.77
CA VAL A 90 4.35 3.04 -7.92
C VAL A 90 3.43 4.04 -8.60
N ALA A 91 3.65 4.33 -9.89
CA ALA A 91 2.83 5.26 -10.66
C ALA A 91 1.38 4.79 -10.80
N LYS A 92 1.14 3.48 -10.92
CA LYS A 92 -0.22 2.91 -10.93
C LYS A 92 -0.93 3.13 -9.59
N TYR A 93 -0.30 2.77 -8.48
CA TYR A 93 -0.86 3.04 -7.15
C TYR A 93 -1.11 4.55 -6.92
N ALA A 94 -0.19 5.41 -7.36
CA ALA A 94 -0.39 6.86 -7.30
C ALA A 94 -1.57 7.31 -8.18
N GLY A 95 -1.73 6.70 -9.37
CA GLY A 95 -2.81 6.99 -10.31
C GLY A 95 -4.21 6.66 -9.78
N TRP A 96 -4.34 5.73 -8.83
CA TRP A 96 -5.62 5.43 -8.18
C TRP A 96 -6.25 6.64 -7.48
N ALA A 97 -5.41 7.58 -7.03
CA ALA A 97 -5.87 8.78 -6.34
C ALA A 97 -6.37 9.89 -7.29
N LYS A 98 -6.38 9.67 -8.62
CA LYS A 98 -6.75 10.70 -9.62
C LYS A 98 -8.10 11.36 -9.34
N ASP A 99 -9.10 10.57 -8.94
CA ASP A 99 -10.45 11.03 -8.58
C ASP A 99 -10.77 10.77 -7.10
N LYS A 100 -9.76 10.74 -6.22
CA LYS A 100 -9.90 10.38 -4.80
C LYS A 100 -10.99 11.16 -4.06
N ALA A 101 -11.18 12.43 -4.39
CA ALA A 101 -12.23 13.26 -3.78
C ALA A 101 -13.65 12.71 -4.04
N LYS A 102 -13.85 11.98 -5.14
CA LYS A 102 -15.12 11.35 -5.52
C LYS A 102 -15.17 9.88 -5.12
N THR A 103 -14.07 9.16 -5.29
CA THR A 103 -14.05 7.69 -5.17
C THR A 103 -13.56 7.19 -3.82
N GLY A 104 -12.81 8.01 -3.06
CA GLY A 104 -12.07 7.55 -1.87
C GLY A 104 -10.91 6.58 -2.17
N LEU A 105 -10.66 6.28 -3.45
CA LEU A 105 -9.65 5.32 -3.88
C LEU A 105 -8.25 5.92 -3.81
N GLY A 106 -7.27 5.10 -3.44
CA GLY A 106 -5.86 5.46 -3.37
C GLY A 106 -5.16 4.76 -2.21
N VAL A 107 -3.85 4.95 -2.13
CA VAL A 107 -3.01 4.46 -1.03
C VAL A 107 -2.22 5.63 -0.41
N LYS A 108 -1.80 5.44 0.84
CA LYS A 108 -0.98 6.41 1.57
C LYS A 108 0.51 6.10 1.50
N GLY A 109 0.90 4.89 1.10
CA GLY A 109 2.31 4.49 1.03
C GLY A 109 2.51 3.25 0.18
N ILE A 110 3.75 2.77 0.15
CA ILE A 110 4.17 1.55 -0.55
C ILE A 110 4.92 0.64 0.42
N PHE A 111 4.59 -0.64 0.40
CA PHE A 111 5.34 -1.71 1.05
C PHE A 111 6.25 -2.37 0.02
N LEU A 112 7.57 -2.21 0.18
CA LEU A 112 8.56 -2.88 -0.67
C LEU A 112 8.87 -4.25 -0.08
N ASP A 113 8.48 -5.30 -0.80
CA ASP A 113 8.75 -6.68 -0.41
C ASP A 113 10.02 -7.24 -1.07
N GLU A 114 10.55 -8.32 -0.50
CA GLU A 114 11.77 -8.99 -0.99
C GLU A 114 13.00 -8.06 -0.95
N THR A 115 13.08 -7.17 0.05
CA THR A 115 14.26 -6.34 0.26
C THR A 115 15.47 -7.19 0.67
N PRO A 116 16.71 -6.80 0.32
CA PRO A 116 17.90 -7.56 0.65
C PRO A 116 18.22 -7.50 2.15
N ASN A 117 18.71 -8.61 2.69
CA ASN A 117 19.23 -8.71 4.06
C ASN A 117 20.75 -8.48 4.17
N VAL A 118 21.47 -8.43 3.04
CA VAL A 118 22.91 -8.17 2.97
C VAL A 118 23.17 -6.84 2.27
N TYR A 119 23.91 -5.97 2.96
CA TYR A 119 24.28 -4.65 2.46
C TYR A 119 25.18 -4.71 1.22
N SER A 120 24.92 -3.82 0.27
CA SER A 120 25.88 -3.33 -0.71
C SER A 120 25.54 -1.89 -1.06
N ALA A 121 26.53 -1.10 -1.48
CA ALA A 121 26.29 0.28 -1.92
C ALA A 121 25.26 0.37 -3.05
N SER A 122 25.28 -0.60 -3.99
CA SER A 122 24.31 -0.68 -5.09
C SER A 122 22.88 -0.94 -4.63
N LYS A 123 22.67 -1.83 -3.64
CA LYS A 123 21.35 -2.13 -3.08
C LYS A 123 20.79 -0.97 -2.28
N ALA A 124 21.65 -0.29 -1.49
CA ALA A 124 21.27 0.93 -0.79
C ALA A 124 20.82 2.00 -1.78
N SER A 125 21.64 2.30 -2.80
CA SER A 125 21.30 3.28 -3.85
C SER A 125 20.02 2.93 -4.61
N TYR A 126 19.77 1.64 -4.88
CA TYR A 126 18.51 1.18 -5.47
C TYR A 126 17.31 1.53 -4.57
N LEU A 127 17.36 1.19 -3.28
CA LEU A 127 16.25 1.44 -2.35
C LEU A 127 16.04 2.94 -2.11
N ASP A 128 17.12 3.72 -2.04
CA ASP A 128 17.06 5.18 -1.94
C ASP A 128 16.35 5.78 -3.16
N THR A 129 16.73 5.33 -4.35
CA THR A 129 16.13 5.75 -5.63
C THR A 129 14.62 5.43 -5.69
N VAL A 130 14.23 4.24 -5.23
CA VAL A 130 12.81 3.85 -5.14
C VAL A 130 12.06 4.70 -4.10
N SER A 131 12.66 4.92 -2.93
CA SER A 131 12.09 5.75 -1.86
C SER A 131 11.85 7.19 -2.31
N GLU A 132 12.83 7.81 -2.97
CA GLU A 132 12.71 9.15 -3.54
C GLU A 132 11.57 9.24 -4.55
N TYR A 133 11.45 8.26 -5.46
CA TYR A 133 10.38 8.23 -6.44
C TYR A 133 8.99 8.09 -5.81
N ILE A 134 8.86 7.24 -4.77
CA ILE A 134 7.62 7.11 -3.99
C ILE A 134 7.25 8.44 -3.33
N LYS A 135 8.21 9.11 -2.67
CA LYS A 135 7.99 10.40 -1.99
C LYS A 135 7.64 11.54 -2.95
N ALA A 136 8.16 11.50 -4.18
CA ALA A 136 7.86 12.47 -5.22
C ALA A 136 6.50 12.23 -5.90
N SER A 137 5.89 11.06 -5.74
CA SER A 137 4.64 10.69 -6.40
C SER A 137 3.42 11.33 -5.71
N ALA A 138 2.85 12.37 -6.31
CA ALA A 138 1.74 13.16 -5.73
C ALA A 138 0.49 12.36 -5.35
N GLY A 139 0.25 11.20 -5.98
CA GLY A 139 -0.88 10.31 -5.66
C GLY A 139 -0.68 9.44 -4.41
N ILE A 140 0.54 9.39 -3.86
CA ILE A 140 0.84 8.70 -2.60
C ILE A 140 0.74 9.74 -1.48
N SER A 141 -0.30 9.59 -0.65
CA SER A 141 -0.80 10.69 0.21
C SER A 141 -0.48 10.57 1.71
N GLY A 142 0.42 9.66 2.10
CA GLY A 142 0.84 9.49 3.48
C GLY A 142 1.94 10.45 3.91
N GLU A 143 2.29 10.40 5.20
CA GLU A 143 3.40 11.16 5.75
C GLU A 143 4.72 10.75 5.08
N ARG A 144 5.49 11.76 4.67
CA ARG A 144 6.79 11.57 4.03
C ARG A 144 7.86 11.45 5.11
N LEU A 145 7.99 10.25 5.69
CA LEU A 145 9.09 9.88 6.59
C LEU A 145 10.36 9.61 5.79
#